data_AF-A0A068VKP5-F1
#
_entry.id   AF-A0A068VKP5-F1
#
_cell.length_a   1.000
_cell.length_b   1.000
_cell.length_c   1.000
_cell.angle_alpha   90.00
_cell.angle_beta   90.00
_cell.angle_gamma   90.00
#
_symmetry.space_group_name_H-M   'P 1'
#
loop_
_entity.id
_entity.type
_entity.pdbx_description
1 polymer ?
#
loop_
_entity_poly.entity_id
_entity_poly.type
_entity_poly.pdbx_seq_one_letter_code
_entity_poly.pdbx_strand_id
1 'polypeptide(L)'
;MFFYRDMLMMLARNKRVDEARSVWGDFKRGGGLFDQHTFGDLIRAFLDSGLPKEAMDIYEEMRLSPDPLLSLPYRVILKGLLPYPELREKIKDDFLELFPNMIVYDPPEDLFDDQQWEKDDVDG
;
A
#
# COMPACT_ATOMS: atom_id res chain seq x y z
N MET A 1 -1.89 -13.88 -14.76
CA MET A 1 -1.90 -13.29 -13.41
C MET A 1 -0.58 -12.63 -13.05
N PHE A 2 0.52 -13.39 -12.97
CA PHE A 2 1.85 -12.89 -12.58
C PHE A 2 2.36 -11.71 -13.42
N PHE A 3 2.09 -11.70 -14.73
CA PHE A 3 2.52 -10.61 -15.61
C PHE A 3 1.94 -9.24 -15.22
N TYR A 4 0.63 -9.15 -14.91
CA TYR A 4 0.02 -7.89 -14.47
C TYR A 4 0.60 -7.42 -13.13
N ARG A 5 0.80 -8.35 -12.18
CA ARG A 5 1.47 -8.06 -10.92
C ARG A 5 2.85 -7.48 -11.16
N ASP A 6 3.68 -8.14 -11.96
CA ASP A 6 5.07 -7.72 -12.18
C ASP A 6 5.16 -6.37 -12.92
N MET A 7 4.27 -6.14 -13.89
CA MET A 7 4.15 -4.83 -14.56
C MET A 7 3.79 -3.74 -13.55
N LEU A 8 2.77 -3.95 -12.73
CA LEU A 8 2.34 -2.97 -11.73
C LEU A 8 3.44 -2.68 -10.70
N MET A 9 4.13 -3.72 -10.23
CA MET A 9 5.28 -3.58 -9.32
C MET A 9 6.42 -2.76 -9.96
N MET A 10 6.73 -3.01 -11.23
CA MET A 10 7.73 -2.25 -11.97
C MET A 10 7.31 -0.78 -12.15
N LEU A 11 6.05 -0.55 -12.53
CA LEU A 11 5.53 0.80 -12.76
C LEU A 11 5.46 1.62 -11.47
N ALA A 12 5.08 1.01 -10.34
CA ALA A 12 5.12 1.62 -9.03
C ALA A 12 6.54 2.10 -8.67
N ARG A 13 7.53 1.19 -8.77
CA ARG A 13 8.95 1.50 -8.48
C ARG A 13 9.53 2.60 -9.35
N ASN A 14 9.04 2.75 -10.58
CA ASN A 14 9.47 3.79 -11.51
C ASN A 14 8.56 5.04 -11.48
N LYS A 15 7.60 5.11 -10.56
CA LYS A 15 6.64 6.23 -10.41
C LYS A 15 5.86 6.55 -11.69
N ARG A 16 5.57 5.51 -12.49
CA ARG A 16 4.85 5.60 -13.77
C ARG A 16 3.35 5.44 -13.53
N VAL A 17 2.76 6.45 -12.88
CA VAL A 17 1.38 6.40 -12.34
C VAL A 17 0.32 6.22 -13.44
N ASP A 18 0.42 6.94 -14.55
CA ASP A 18 -0.59 6.89 -15.60
C ASP A 18 -0.61 5.53 -16.30
N GLU A 19 0.57 4.96 -16.58
CA GLU A 19 0.70 3.60 -17.11
C GLU A 19 0.20 2.57 -16.10
N ALA A 20 0.51 2.74 -14.81
CA ALA A 20 0.03 1.84 -13.77
C ALA A 20 -1.51 1.82 -13.72
N ARG A 21 -2.15 2.99 -13.80
CA ARG A 21 -3.62 3.10 -13.87
C ARG A 21 -4.18 2.45 -15.15
N SER A 22 -3.51 2.61 -16.29
CA SER A 22 -3.92 1.95 -17.53
C SER A 22 -3.86 0.44 -17.41
N VAL A 23 -2.74 -0.10 -16.91
CA VAL A 23 -2.53 -1.53 -16.70
C VAL A 23 -3.53 -2.09 -15.68
N TRP A 24 -3.81 -1.35 -14.60
CA TRP A 24 -4.83 -1.71 -13.62
C TRP A 24 -6.23 -1.76 -14.26
N GLY A 25 -6.55 -0.78 -15.10
CA GLY A 25 -7.81 -0.75 -15.84
C GLY A 25 -7.97 -1.94 -16.80
N ASP A 26 -6.92 -2.29 -17.55
CA ASP A 26 -6.91 -3.47 -18.42
C ASP A 26 -7.10 -4.77 -17.63
N PHE A 27 -6.39 -4.90 -16.51
CA PHE A 27 -6.50 -6.04 -15.61
C PHE A 27 -7.94 -6.23 -15.12
N LYS A 28 -8.60 -5.16 -14.65
CA LYS A 28 -10.00 -5.21 -14.20
C LYS A 28 -10.98 -5.53 -15.34
N ARG A 29 -10.80 -4.93 -16.52
CA ARG A 29 -11.64 -5.23 -17.69
C ARG A 29 -11.53 -6.69 -18.13
N GLY A 30 -10.37 -7.29 -17.94
CA GLY A 30 -10.14 -8.71 -18.20
C GLY A 30 -10.73 -9.66 -17.14
N GLY A 31 -11.40 -9.14 -16.11
CA GLY A 31 -11.93 -9.94 -14.99
C GLY A 31 -10.83 -10.47 -14.05
N GLY A 32 -9.65 -9.84 -14.05
CA GLY A 32 -8.56 -10.23 -13.17
C GLY A 32 -8.88 -9.99 -11.69
N LEU A 33 -8.53 -10.95 -10.84
CA LEU A 33 -8.69 -10.87 -9.39
C LEU A 33 -7.42 -11.30 -8.65
N PHE A 34 -6.77 -10.37 -7.97
CA PHE A 34 -5.59 -10.67 -7.16
C PHE A 34 -5.98 -11.33 -5.83
N ASP A 35 -5.11 -12.21 -5.33
CA ASP A 35 -5.20 -12.66 -3.95
C ASP A 35 -4.78 -11.55 -2.98
N GLN A 36 -5.15 -11.74 -1.70
CA GLN A 36 -4.89 -10.80 -0.62
C GLN A 36 -3.39 -10.47 -0.43
N HIS A 37 -2.50 -11.45 -0.66
CA HIS A 37 -1.05 -11.24 -0.54
C HIS A 37 -0.53 -10.33 -1.66
N THR A 38 -1.02 -10.53 -2.87
CA THR A 38 -0.66 -9.72 -4.03
C THR A 38 -1.14 -8.28 -3.88
N PHE A 39 -2.34 -8.06 -3.33
CA PHE A 39 -2.77 -6.71 -2.94
C PHE A 39 -1.81 -6.07 -1.92
N GLY A 40 -1.47 -6.80 -0.85
CA GLY A 40 -0.51 -6.33 0.15
C GLY A 40 0.84 -5.92 -0.44
N ASP A 41 1.39 -6.74 -1.35
CA ASP A 41 2.63 -6.47 -2.07
C ASP A 41 2.54 -5.22 -2.95
N LEU A 42 1.46 -5.07 -3.72
CA LEU A 42 1.25 -3.93 -4.60
C LEU A 42 1.11 -2.64 -3.79
N ILE A 43 0.23 -2.61 -2.80
CA ILE A 43 0.01 -1.45 -1.92
C ILE A 43 1.34 -1.04 -1.29
N ARG A 44 2.11 -2.01 -0.79
CA ARG A 44 3.44 -1.77 -0.23
C ARG A 44 4.39 -1.13 -1.25
N ALA A 45 4.43 -1.62 -2.48
CA ALA A 45 5.30 -1.09 -3.51
C ALA A 45 4.97 0.37 -3.88
N PHE A 46 3.68 0.73 -3.94
CA PHE A 46 3.26 2.12 -4.15
C PHE A 46 3.63 3.01 -2.96
N LEU A 47 3.44 2.53 -1.72
CA LEU A 47 3.85 3.26 -0.50
C LEU A 47 5.37 3.49 -0.46
N ASP A 48 6.18 2.46 -0.69
CA ASP A 48 7.64 2.56 -0.74
C ASP A 48 8.12 3.51 -1.86
N SER A 49 7.29 3.72 -2.90
CA SER A 49 7.57 4.63 -4.01
C SER A 49 7.06 6.06 -3.78
N GLY A 50 6.50 6.36 -2.62
CA GLY A 50 5.97 7.68 -2.29
C GLY A 50 4.63 8.00 -2.95
N LEU A 51 3.83 6.98 -3.28
CA LEU A 51 2.55 7.08 -3.99
C LEU A 51 1.38 6.61 -3.11
N PRO A 52 1.09 7.30 -1.98
CA PRO A 52 0.09 6.85 -1.02
C PRO A 52 -1.33 6.89 -1.58
N LYS A 53 -1.63 7.82 -2.50
CA LYS A 53 -2.96 7.92 -3.11
C LYS A 53 -3.29 6.66 -3.92
N GLU A 54 -2.39 6.25 -4.81
CA GLU A 54 -2.52 5.04 -5.62
C GLU A 54 -2.56 3.79 -4.74
N ALA A 55 -1.76 3.76 -3.67
CA ALA A 55 -1.79 2.68 -2.70
C ALA A 55 -3.17 2.54 -2.02
N MET A 56 -3.80 3.66 -1.66
CA MET A 56 -5.12 3.65 -1.02
C MET A 56 -6.24 3.28 -1.99
N ASP A 57 -6.15 3.68 -3.26
CA ASP A 57 -7.09 3.22 -4.29
C ASP A 57 -7.06 1.68 -4.42
N ILE A 58 -5.86 1.09 -4.38
CA ILE A 58 -5.70 -0.38 -4.42
C ILE A 58 -6.16 -1.04 -3.11
N TYR A 59 -5.97 -0.38 -1.97
CA TYR A 59 -6.46 -0.88 -0.67
C TYR A 59 -7.99 -1.01 -0.63
N GLU A 60 -8.73 -0.03 -1.13
CA GLU A 60 -10.19 -0.12 -1.19
C GLU A 60 -10.64 -1.26 -2.12
N GLU A 61 -9.95 -1.49 -3.24
CA GLU A 61 -10.21 -2.65 -4.12
C GLU A 61 -9.90 -3.99 -3.41
N MET A 62 -8.86 -4.05 -2.58
CA MET A 62 -8.56 -5.24 -1.75
C MET A 62 -9.72 -5.54 -0.78
N ARG A 63 -10.28 -4.51 -0.13
CA ARG A 63 -11.42 -4.63 0.79
C ARG A 63 -12.69 -5.11 0.12
N LEU A 64 -12.90 -4.71 -1.13
CA LEU A 64 -14.07 -5.09 -1.93
C LEU A 64 -13.90 -6.44 -2.64
N SER A 65 -12.70 -7.02 -2.61
CA SER A 65 -12.46 -8.32 -3.23
C SER A 65 -13.27 -9.42 -2.54
N PRO A 66 -13.69 -10.48 -3.27
CA PRO A 66 -14.49 -11.56 -2.71
C PRO A 66 -13.68 -12.50 -1.80
N ASP A 67 -12.35 -12.41 -1.82
CA ASP A 67 -11.49 -13.23 -0.98
C ASP A 67 -11.52 -12.74 0.47
N PRO A 68 -11.55 -13.66 1.47
CA PRO A 68 -11.50 -13.27 2.87
C PRO A 68 -10.26 -12.44 3.18
N LEU A 69 -10.45 -11.30 3.85
CA LEU A 69 -9.34 -10.45 4.28
C LEU A 69 -8.40 -11.22 5.22
N LEU A 70 -7.10 -11.02 5.03
CA LEU A 70 -6.06 -11.71 5.79
C LEU A 70 -5.26 -10.71 6.63
N SER A 71 -4.82 -11.15 7.80
CA SER A 71 -4.09 -10.27 8.72
C SER A 71 -2.70 -9.88 8.22
N LEU A 72 -2.03 -10.76 7.47
CA LEU A 72 -0.65 -10.55 7.03
C LEU A 72 -0.52 -9.38 6.02
N PRO A 73 -1.31 -9.30 4.93
CA PRO A 73 -1.33 -8.15 4.03
C PRO A 73 -1.49 -6.81 4.75
N TYR A 74 -2.43 -6.72 5.70
CA TYR A 74 -2.61 -5.52 6.52
C TYR A 74 -1.34 -5.12 7.28
N ARG A 75 -0.63 -6.09 7.88
CA ARG A 75 0.65 -5.80 8.58
C ARG A 75 1.72 -5.27 7.64
N VAL A 76 1.78 -5.77 6.40
CA VAL A 76 2.70 -5.28 5.36
C VAL A 76 2.36 -3.83 5.00
N ILE A 77 1.08 -3.53 4.83
CA ILE A 77 0.57 -2.18 4.53
C ILE A 77 0.86 -1.22 5.69
N LEU A 78 0.54 -1.60 6.92
CA LEU A 78 0.80 -0.80 8.13
C LEU A 78 2.28 -0.47 8.33
N LYS A 79 3.18 -1.38 7.91
CA LYS A 79 4.62 -1.10 7.88
C LYS A 79 5.00 -0.13 6.76
N GLY A 80 4.29 -0.14 5.64
CA GLY A 80 4.52 0.81 4.53
C GLY A 80 4.00 2.21 4.86
N LEU A 81 3.01 2.29 5.75
CA LEU A 81 2.37 3.53 6.17
C LEU A 81 3.08 4.26 7.32
N LEU A 82 4.27 3.81 7.73
CA LEU A 82 5.05 4.53 8.75
C LEU A 82 5.19 6.03 8.40
N PRO A 83 5.56 6.44 7.17
CA PRO A 83 5.67 7.86 6.82
C PRO A 83 4.32 8.61 6.70
N TYR A 84 3.18 7.92 6.88
CA TYR A 84 1.82 8.42 6.64
C TYR A 84 0.93 8.16 7.86
N PRO A 85 1.14 8.84 9.00
CA PRO A 85 0.54 8.50 10.29
C PRO A 85 -1.00 8.50 10.26
N GLU A 86 -1.61 9.49 9.61
CA GLU A 86 -3.08 9.61 9.48
C GLU A 86 -3.68 8.39 8.73
N LEU A 87 -3.06 7.98 7.62
CA LEU A 87 -3.49 6.80 6.87
C LEU A 87 -3.22 5.51 7.65
N ARG A 88 -2.10 5.46 8.37
CA ARG A 88 -1.73 4.32 9.22
C ARG A 88 -2.76 4.09 10.32
N GLU A 89 -3.20 5.16 10.98
CA GLU A 89 -4.21 5.10 12.04
C GLU A 89 -5.54 4.58 11.47
N LYS A 90 -6.02 5.14 10.36
CA LYS A 90 -7.24 4.65 9.69
C LYS A 90 -7.18 3.14 9.37
N ILE A 91 -6.08 2.67 8.77
CA ILE A 91 -5.94 1.24 8.43
C ILE A 91 -5.75 0.36 9.67
N LYS A 92 -5.13 0.90 10.73
CA LYS A 92 -5.01 0.19 12.00
C LYS A 92 -6.38 -0.03 12.62
N ASP A 93 -7.26 0.96 12.58
CA ASP A 93 -8.64 0.82 13.06
C ASP A 93 -9.41 -0.21 12.23
N ASP A 94 -9.38 -0.10 10.89
CA ASP A 94 -9.95 -1.12 9.99
C ASP A 94 -9.43 -2.54 10.33
N PHE A 95 -8.13 -2.68 10.60
CA PHE A 95 -7.51 -3.95 10.96
C PHE A 95 -8.01 -4.49 12.30
N LEU A 96 -8.12 -3.65 13.32
CA LEU A 96 -8.58 -4.06 14.65
C LEU A 96 -10.08 -4.38 14.66
N GLU A 97 -10.89 -3.74 13.83
CA GLU A 97 -12.29 -4.12 13.63
C GLU A 97 -12.42 -5.53 13.03
N LEU A 98 -11.57 -5.86 12.06
CA LEU A 98 -11.56 -7.17 11.41
C LEU A 98 -10.90 -8.27 12.27
N PHE A 99 -9.88 -7.90 13.05
CA PHE A 99 -9.06 -8.82 13.83
C PHE A 99 -8.92 -8.34 15.30
N PRO A 100 -10.00 -8.34 16.09
CA PRO A 100 -10.07 -7.67 17.40
C PRO A 100 -9.12 -8.22 18.47
N ASN A 101 -8.61 -9.44 18.29
CA ASN A 101 -7.67 -10.07 19.23
C ASN A 101 -6.20 -9.93 18.80
N MET A 102 -5.92 -9.18 17.72
CA MET A 102 -4.55 -8.97 17.24
C MET A 102 -3.97 -7.67 17.77
N ILE A 103 -2.68 -7.70 18.08
CA ILE A 103 -1.92 -6.53 18.49
C ILE A 103 -1.11 -6.04 17.28
N VAL A 104 -1.18 -4.75 17.01
CA VAL A 104 -0.33 -4.05 16.05
C VAL A 104 0.71 -3.26 16.84
N TYR A 105 1.98 -3.39 16.46
CA TYR A 105 3.04 -2.58 17.04
C TYR A 105 2.80 -1.10 16.74
N ASP A 106 2.86 -0.26 17.77
CA ASP A 106 2.89 1.18 17.61
C ASP A 106 4.34 1.68 17.63
N PRO A 107 4.81 2.26 16.52
CA PRO A 107 6.14 2.87 16.46
C PRO A 107 6.21 4.05 17.44
N PRO A 108 7.31 4.23 18.18
CA PRO A 108 7.50 5.38 19.04
C PRO A 108 7.47 6.68 18.23
N GLU A 109 6.97 7.75 18.86
CA GLU A 109 6.65 9.03 18.23
C GLU A 109 7.87 9.72 17.61
N ASP A 110 9.06 9.48 18.16
CA ASP A 110 10.35 10.02 17.72
C ASP A 110 10.87 9.43 16.39
N LEU A 111 10.32 8.31 15.92
CA LEU A 111 10.71 7.71 14.63
C LEU A 111 10.33 8.55 13.40
N PHE A 112 9.48 9.55 13.57
CA PHE A 112 8.93 10.35 12.48
C PHE A 112 9.58 11.73 12.33
N ASP A 113 10.43 12.13 13.29
CA ASP A 113 11.05 13.46 13.31
C ASP A 113 12.27 13.57 12.36
N ASP A 114 12.89 12.45 11.99
CA ASP A 114 14.16 12.43 11.24
C ASP A 114 14.04 12.60 9.71
N GLN A 115 12.84 12.61 9.13
CA GLN A 115 12.67 12.67 7.66
C GLN A 115 12.74 14.09 7.05
N GLN A 116 13.10 15.11 7.85
CA GLN A 116 13.21 16.49 7.37
C GLN A 116 14.54 16.82 6.67
N TRP A 117 15.57 15.97 6.75
CA TRP A 117 16.91 16.30 6.25
C TRP A 117 17.18 16.10 4.75
N GLU A 118 16.30 15.44 3.96
CA GLU A 118 16.57 15.22 2.53
C GLU A 118 16.08 16.35 1.60
N LYS A 119 15.46 17.42 2.13
CA LYS A 119 14.98 18.55 1.30
C LYS A 119 15.94 19.74 1.20
N ASP A 120 17.00 19.77 2.01
CA ASP A 120 17.90 20.93 2.08
C ASP A 120 19.19 20.77 1.24
N ASP A 121 19.48 19.59 0.69
CA ASP A 121 20.71 19.31 -0.08
C ASP A 121 20.57 19.48 -1.61
N VAL A 122 19.44 20.02 -2.11
CA VAL A 122 19.23 20.25 -3.57
C VAL A 122 19.37 21.72 -3.99
N ASP A 123 19.66 22.64 -3.06
CA ASP A 123 19.88 24.08 -3.38
C ASP A 123 21.21 24.64 -2.84
N GLY A 124 22.28 23.85 -2.94
CA GLY A 124 23.67 24.26 -2.66
C GLY A 124 24.55 24.34 -3.91
#